data_AF-F8NYD4-F1
#
_entry.id   AF-F8NYD4-F1
#
_cell.length_a   1.000
_cell.length_b   1.000
_cell.length_c   1.000
_cell.angle_alpha   90.00
_cell.angle_beta   90.00
_cell.angle_gamma   90.00
#
_symmetry.space_group_name_H-M   'P 1'
#
loop_
_entity.id
_entity.type
_entity.pdbx_description
1 polymer ?
#
loop_
_entity_poly.entity_id
_entity_poly.type
_entity_poly.pdbx_seq_one_letter_code
_entity_poly.pdbx_strand_id
1 'polypeptide(L)'
;MVSTNHVFSGFAFISFVLLSVLLPLHIKARNIGTCALIIWIGLLCLNGFVNSIIWDHNVTDWAPVWRDISSRLMIGGGIGVQVACLCIARHLYFVTRNITTNRLNQVRHWRAIACDYFLVIGVPMLYIVTSYVAQYLRYIIYEEIGCYFSVYNTQPLYPLCIMWPFVLSLIIVVYLGVTIRTLIQRGAGFKTLIQHDEQFCRLLALAVLMVTCTFPYSLMAIAVDATSYPPVSWPGWDALHADISYVLQVLAAEWQAEIPARVAALQFRRWVYVMYAIIVFSFFGSTTEAKKNYCATWGFLTRCFNSLCRTTNVQNMSRPIPGYALRTPGHLLFPHTLSIVDSPECTPRNSCSPELFDPKMGSNLGLARTETTRYSGSDGDAQHAHFATSVFEHPAPVLDIISVLRCHPPDPHPV
;
A
#
# COMPACT_ATOMS: atom_id res chain seq x y z
N MET A 1 19.02 -12.52 28.57
CA MET A 1 18.69 -13.30 27.35
C MET A 1 17.58 -12.57 26.62
N VAL A 2 17.94 -11.81 25.58
CA VAL A 2 16.98 -11.17 24.67
C VAL A 2 16.51 -12.20 23.63
N SER A 3 15.39 -11.92 22.95
CA SER A 3 14.81 -12.80 21.92
C SER A 3 15.82 -13.14 20.81
N THR A 4 15.98 -14.44 20.53
CA THR A 4 16.80 -14.97 19.42
C THR A 4 16.48 -14.25 18.11
N ASN A 5 17.50 -13.70 17.43
CA ASN A 5 17.33 -12.86 16.23
C ASN A 5 16.47 -13.52 15.14
N HIS A 6 16.56 -14.85 14.99
CA HIS A 6 15.78 -15.63 14.04
C HIS A 6 14.25 -15.41 14.20
N VAL A 7 13.75 -15.20 15.42
CA VAL A 7 12.32 -14.94 15.70
C VAL A 7 11.91 -13.58 15.14
N PHE A 8 12.67 -12.53 15.45
CA PHE A 8 12.44 -11.21 14.88
C PHE A 8 12.58 -11.22 13.35
N SER A 9 13.62 -11.87 12.82
CA SER A 9 13.90 -12.02 11.40
C SER A 9 12.72 -12.65 10.66
N GLY A 10 12.18 -13.76 11.19
CA GLY A 10 10.98 -14.42 10.65
C GLY A 10 9.77 -13.49 10.62
N PHE A 11 9.44 -12.82 11.72
CA PHE A 11 8.31 -11.88 11.76
C PHE A 11 8.50 -10.66 10.85
N ALA A 12 9.73 -10.13 10.72
CA ALA A 12 10.05 -9.01 9.84
C ALA A 12 9.94 -9.41 8.35
N PHE A 13 10.43 -10.59 7.98
CA PHE A 13 10.29 -11.12 6.62
C PHE A 13 8.82 -11.37 6.25
N ILE A 14 8.07 -12.06 7.11
CA ILE A 14 6.64 -12.32 6.91
C ILE A 14 5.89 -10.99 6.76
N SER A 15 6.17 -10.00 7.62
CA SER A 15 5.59 -8.65 7.54
C SER A 15 5.86 -7.97 6.20
N PHE A 16 7.10 -8.03 5.71
CA PHE A 16 7.48 -7.48 4.39
C PHE A 16 6.76 -8.19 3.24
N VAL A 17 6.67 -9.52 3.26
CA VAL A 17 5.97 -10.30 2.22
C VAL A 17 4.47 -9.98 2.22
N LEU A 18 3.82 -9.97 3.40
CA LEU A 18 2.40 -9.63 3.53
C LEU A 18 2.09 -8.22 2.98
N LEU A 19 2.87 -7.21 3.37
CA LEU A 19 2.72 -5.84 2.86
C LEU A 19 2.99 -5.74 1.34
N SER A 20 3.96 -6.49 0.82
CA SER A 20 4.24 -6.55 -0.62
C SER A 20 3.07 -7.11 -1.44
N VAL A 21 2.31 -8.06 -0.89
CA VAL A 21 1.09 -8.61 -1.52
C VAL A 21 -0.10 -7.64 -1.40
N LEU A 22 -0.14 -6.77 -0.38
CA LEU A 22 -1.14 -5.69 -0.27
C LEU A 22 -0.89 -4.55 -1.27
N LEU A 23 0.36 -4.25 -1.60
CA LEU A 23 0.69 -3.05 -2.38
C LEU A 23 -0.04 -2.92 -3.74
N PRO A 24 -0.14 -3.97 -4.60
CA PRO A 24 -0.87 -3.89 -5.87
C PRO A 24 -2.36 -3.58 -5.72
N LEU A 25 -3.01 -4.06 -4.65
CA LEU A 25 -4.43 -3.80 -4.36
C LEU A 25 -4.68 -2.31 -4.13
N HIS A 26 -3.85 -1.67 -3.30
CA HIS A 26 -4.01 -0.26 -2.98
C HIS A 26 -3.58 0.68 -4.12
N ILE A 27 -2.63 0.24 -4.97
CA ILE A 27 -2.28 0.95 -6.22
C ILE A 27 -3.50 0.97 -7.17
N LYS A 28 -4.18 -0.17 -7.36
CA LYS A 28 -5.44 -0.24 -8.14
C LYS A 28 -6.53 0.68 -7.54
N ALA A 29 -6.61 0.78 -6.22
CA ALA A 29 -7.51 1.69 -5.51
C ALA A 29 -7.08 3.16 -5.48
N ARG A 30 -5.91 3.51 -6.06
CA ARG A 30 -5.34 4.87 -6.16
C ARG A 30 -5.21 5.65 -4.84
N ASN A 31 -5.19 4.98 -3.69
CA ASN A 31 -5.00 5.65 -2.40
C ASN A 31 -3.52 5.86 -2.09
N ILE A 32 -3.00 7.03 -2.47
CA ILE A 32 -1.59 7.44 -2.33
C ILE A 32 -1.11 7.31 -0.88
N GLY A 33 -1.91 7.75 0.10
CA GLY A 33 -1.55 7.67 1.52
C GLY A 33 -1.40 6.23 2.01
N THR A 34 -2.31 5.33 1.63
CA THR A 34 -2.22 3.91 1.99
C THR A 34 -1.06 3.21 1.25
N CYS A 35 -0.83 3.50 -0.03
CA CYS A 35 0.33 3.00 -0.76
C CYS A 35 1.65 3.43 -0.10
N ALA A 36 1.77 4.72 0.25
CA ALA A 36 2.93 5.26 0.94
C ALA A 36 3.18 4.59 2.30
N LEU A 37 2.11 4.36 3.07
CA LEU A 37 2.19 3.69 4.37
C LEU A 37 2.71 2.25 4.22
N ILE A 38 2.17 1.49 3.25
CA ILE A 38 2.58 0.12 2.94
C ILE A 38 4.05 0.08 2.49
N ILE A 39 4.47 1.00 1.62
CA ILE A 39 5.86 1.09 1.13
C ILE A 39 6.82 1.41 2.27
N TRP A 40 6.56 2.45 3.07
CA TRP A 40 7.46 2.86 4.16
C TRP A 40 7.61 1.77 5.24
N ILE A 41 6.50 1.16 5.68
CA ILE A 41 6.57 0.06 6.66
C ILE A 41 7.26 -1.17 6.04
N GLY A 42 6.95 -1.51 4.78
CA GLY A 42 7.58 -2.63 4.08
C GLY A 42 9.09 -2.48 3.96
N LEU A 43 9.59 -1.31 3.56
CA LEU A 43 11.02 -1.01 3.51
C LEU A 43 11.68 -1.09 4.90
N LEU A 44 11.02 -0.63 5.96
CA LEU A 44 11.52 -0.71 7.33
C LEU A 44 11.55 -2.16 7.86
N CYS A 45 10.56 -2.99 7.53
CA CYS A 45 10.56 -4.42 7.84
C CYS A 45 11.67 -5.17 7.07
N LEU A 46 11.86 -4.88 5.78
CA LEU A 46 12.96 -5.43 4.98
C LEU A 46 14.33 -5.02 5.54
N ASN A 47 14.47 -3.75 5.94
CA ASN A 47 15.69 -3.23 6.56
C ASN A 47 16.02 -3.96 7.88
N GLY A 48 15.01 -4.12 8.76
CA GLY A 48 15.16 -4.88 10.00
C GLY A 48 15.52 -6.35 9.74
N PHE A 49 14.86 -7.01 8.78
CA PHE A 49 15.14 -8.38 8.38
C PHE A 49 16.61 -8.56 7.96
N VAL A 50 17.08 -7.77 6.99
CA VAL A 50 18.47 -7.84 6.50
C VAL A 50 19.48 -7.56 7.61
N ASN A 51 19.25 -6.51 8.41
CA ASN A 51 20.13 -6.17 9.54
C ASN A 51 20.21 -7.30 10.57
N SER A 52 19.09 -7.98 10.86
CA SER A 52 19.03 -9.11 11.80
C SER A 52 19.68 -10.42 11.32
N ILE A 53 20.10 -10.49 10.06
CA ILE A 53 20.84 -11.63 9.49
C ILE A 53 22.33 -11.31 9.37
N ILE A 54 22.69 -10.10 8.90
CA ILE A 54 24.11 -9.74 8.67
C ILE A 54 24.88 -9.51 9.98
N TRP A 55 24.21 -9.00 11.02
CA TRP A 55 24.81 -8.71 12.33
C TRP A 55 24.32 -9.67 13.43
N ASP A 56 23.92 -10.88 13.06
CA ASP A 56 23.66 -11.96 14.01
C ASP A 56 24.99 -12.45 14.59
N HIS A 57 25.18 -12.32 15.92
CA HIS A 57 26.42 -12.66 16.64
C HIS A 57 27.70 -12.02 16.05
N ASN A 58 27.58 -10.82 15.47
CA ASN A 58 28.68 -10.17 14.75
C ASN A 58 28.50 -8.64 14.68
N VAL A 59 29.61 -7.89 14.73
CA VAL A 59 29.68 -6.42 14.54
C VAL A 59 30.47 -6.00 13.29
N THR A 60 31.01 -6.96 12.53
CA THR A 60 31.96 -6.71 11.42
C THR A 60 31.36 -5.87 10.28
N ASP A 61 32.25 -5.10 9.65
CA ASP A 61 31.97 -4.25 8.49
C ASP A 61 31.97 -5.06 7.17
N TRP A 62 30.87 -5.75 6.88
CA TRP A 62 30.70 -6.48 5.62
C TRP A 62 30.20 -5.61 4.45
N ALA A 63 29.46 -4.54 4.74
CA ALA A 63 28.72 -3.79 3.73
C ALA A 63 28.54 -2.29 4.10
N PRO A 64 29.48 -1.40 3.72
CA PRO A 64 29.35 0.06 3.87
C PRO A 64 28.13 0.65 3.17
N VAL A 65 27.94 0.33 1.89
CA VAL A 65 26.87 0.93 1.07
C VAL A 65 25.48 0.58 1.60
N TRP A 66 25.29 -0.67 2.07
CA TRP A 66 24.03 -1.05 2.72
C TRP A 66 23.78 -0.25 4.00
N ARG A 67 24.81 -0.03 4.83
CA ARG A 67 24.66 0.66 6.12
C ARG A 67 24.36 2.15 5.97
N ASP A 68 24.95 2.84 5.00
CA ASP A 68 24.59 4.22 4.65
C ASP A 68 23.12 4.35 4.24
N ILE A 69 22.60 3.38 3.48
CA ILE A 69 21.19 3.33 3.08
C ILE A 69 20.31 2.99 4.29
N SER A 70 20.71 2.00 5.09
CA SER A 70 19.97 1.47 6.23
C SER A 70 19.76 2.51 7.33
N SER A 71 20.81 3.24 7.73
CA SER A 71 20.72 4.27 8.78
C SER A 71 19.82 5.44 8.35
N ARG A 72 19.97 5.91 7.11
CA ARG A 72 19.12 6.96 6.49
C ARG A 72 17.67 6.51 6.34
N LEU A 73 17.44 5.25 5.95
CA LEU A 73 16.11 4.65 5.86
C LEU A 73 15.43 4.53 7.23
N MET A 74 16.17 4.27 8.31
CA MET A 74 15.62 4.30 9.67
C MET A 74 15.21 5.71 10.11
N ILE A 75 16.01 6.73 9.79
CA ILE A 75 15.69 8.14 10.06
C ILE A 75 14.45 8.58 9.26
N GLY A 76 14.53 8.49 7.93
CA GLY A 76 13.48 8.99 7.02
C GLY A 76 12.21 8.14 7.02
N GLY A 77 12.32 6.82 7.21
CA GLY A 77 11.17 5.92 7.26
C GLY A 77 10.31 6.14 8.50
N GLY A 78 10.91 6.43 9.66
CA GLY A 78 10.17 6.72 10.89
C GLY A 78 9.23 7.92 10.75
N ILE A 79 9.70 9.01 10.14
CA ILE A 79 8.86 10.17 9.83
C ILE A 79 7.94 9.90 8.62
N GLY A 80 8.40 9.13 7.62
CA GLY A 80 7.64 8.78 6.41
C GLY A 80 6.36 7.98 6.69
N VAL A 81 6.39 7.05 7.66
CA VAL A 81 5.19 6.36 8.17
C VAL A 81 4.17 7.37 8.71
N GLN A 82 4.60 8.35 9.49
CA GLN A 82 3.72 9.36 10.07
C GLN A 82 3.16 10.32 9.02
N VAL A 83 3.98 10.73 8.04
CA VAL A 83 3.52 11.56 6.92
C VAL A 83 2.53 10.80 6.02
N ALA A 84 2.70 9.49 5.83
CA ALA A 84 1.70 8.67 5.15
C ALA A 84 0.37 8.61 5.93
N CYS A 85 0.41 8.47 7.26
CA CYS A 85 -0.78 8.59 8.12
C CYS A 85 -1.44 9.98 8.02
N LEU A 86 -0.66 11.06 7.90
CA LEU A 86 -1.18 12.41 7.64
C LEU A 86 -1.88 12.50 6.28
N CYS A 87 -1.30 11.94 5.22
CA CYS A 87 -1.94 11.91 3.90
C CYS A 87 -3.27 11.12 3.93
N ILE A 88 -3.33 10.03 4.70
CA ILE A 88 -4.58 9.27 4.95
C ILE A 88 -5.61 10.14 5.68
N ALA A 89 -5.26 10.78 6.80
CA ALA A 89 -6.16 11.64 7.57
C ALA A 89 -6.68 12.84 6.74
N ARG A 90 -5.81 13.42 5.92
CA ARG A 90 -6.11 14.51 4.99
C ARG A 90 -7.04 14.07 3.85
N HIS A 91 -6.85 12.86 3.31
CA HIS A 91 -7.73 12.24 2.33
C HIS A 91 -9.13 11.99 2.92
N LEU A 92 -9.22 11.36 4.10
CA LEU A 92 -10.48 11.13 4.82
C LEU A 92 -11.26 12.45 5.02
N TYR A 93 -10.57 13.50 5.48
CA TYR A 93 -11.15 14.84 5.62
C TYR A 93 -11.69 15.40 4.29
N PHE A 94 -10.95 15.27 3.18
CA PHE A 94 -11.43 15.74 1.87
C PHE A 94 -12.62 14.94 1.34
N VAL A 95 -12.67 13.62 1.53
CA VAL A 95 -13.84 12.78 1.17
C VAL A 95 -15.06 13.24 1.95
N THR A 96 -14.97 13.32 3.28
CA THR A 96 -16.08 13.81 4.14
C THR A 96 -16.50 15.23 3.77
N ARG A 97 -15.57 16.13 3.45
CA ARG A 97 -15.86 17.52 3.05
C ARG A 97 -16.53 17.63 1.67
N ASN A 98 -16.14 16.82 0.70
CA ASN A 98 -16.71 16.86 -0.65
C ASN A 98 -18.17 16.36 -0.62
N ILE A 99 -18.43 15.24 0.06
CA ILE A 99 -19.77 14.72 0.37
C ILE A 99 -20.59 15.71 1.22
N THR A 100 -19.91 16.60 1.97
CA THR A 100 -20.57 17.65 2.75
C THR A 100 -21.03 18.84 1.92
N THR A 101 -20.38 19.15 0.79
CA THR A 101 -20.55 20.43 0.08
C THR A 101 -21.04 20.31 -1.36
N ASN A 102 -21.15 19.11 -1.92
CA ASN A 102 -21.50 18.83 -3.33
C ASN A 102 -20.65 19.63 -4.36
N ARG A 103 -19.43 20.05 -4.00
CA ARG A 103 -18.53 20.81 -4.87
C ARG A 103 -17.34 19.97 -5.33
N LEU A 104 -17.53 19.23 -6.42
CA LEU A 104 -16.43 18.66 -7.21
C LEU A 104 -15.66 19.79 -7.92
N ASN A 105 -14.52 20.20 -7.34
CA ASN A 105 -13.59 21.14 -7.98
C ASN A 105 -12.30 20.41 -8.38
N GLN A 106 -12.20 20.03 -9.65
CA GLN A 106 -11.13 19.20 -10.20
C GLN A 106 -9.73 19.82 -10.03
N VAL A 107 -9.61 21.15 -10.09
CA VAL A 107 -8.33 21.87 -9.86
C VAL A 107 -7.86 21.70 -8.41
N ARG A 108 -8.80 21.61 -7.46
CA ARG A 108 -8.47 21.37 -6.04
C ARG A 108 -8.02 19.92 -5.80
N HIS A 109 -8.57 18.96 -6.54
CA HIS A 109 -8.24 17.54 -6.43
C HIS A 109 -6.79 17.25 -6.87
N TRP A 110 -6.37 17.71 -8.05
CA TRP A 110 -4.99 17.50 -8.52
C TRP A 110 -3.95 18.21 -7.66
N ARG A 111 -4.25 19.43 -7.17
CA ARG A 111 -3.38 20.14 -6.20
C ARG A 111 -3.29 19.39 -4.86
N ALA A 112 -4.35 18.72 -4.43
CA ALA A 112 -4.29 17.85 -3.26
C ALA A 112 -3.36 16.66 -3.51
N ILE A 113 -3.53 15.93 -4.62
CA ILE A 113 -2.69 14.78 -5.01
C ILE A 113 -1.20 15.15 -5.06
N ALA A 114 -0.84 16.24 -5.75
CA ALA A 114 0.55 16.69 -5.83
C ALA A 114 1.15 17.03 -4.45
N CYS A 115 0.33 17.57 -3.55
CA CYS A 115 0.72 17.85 -2.17
C CYS A 115 0.93 16.57 -1.34
N ASP A 116 0.13 15.51 -1.50
CA ASP A 116 0.40 14.23 -0.80
C ASP A 116 1.72 13.61 -1.28
N TYR A 117 2.00 13.61 -2.59
CA TYR A 117 3.30 13.14 -3.11
C TYR A 117 4.49 13.95 -2.59
N PHE A 118 4.37 15.28 -2.58
CA PHE A 118 5.42 16.15 -2.02
C PHE A 118 5.64 15.91 -0.52
N LEU A 119 4.58 15.69 0.25
CA LEU A 119 4.70 15.35 1.67
C LEU A 119 5.38 13.99 1.85
N VAL A 120 4.85 12.93 1.25
CA VAL A 120 5.31 11.53 1.39
C VAL A 120 6.80 11.33 1.08
N ILE A 121 7.36 12.10 0.14
CA ILE A 121 8.76 11.98 -0.29
C ILE A 121 9.60 13.13 0.27
N GLY A 122 9.13 14.38 0.13
CA GLY A 122 9.89 15.57 0.47
C GLY A 122 10.13 15.74 1.97
N VAL A 123 9.15 15.42 2.83
CA VAL A 123 9.34 15.55 4.29
C VAL A 123 10.35 14.52 4.82
N PRO A 124 10.30 13.22 4.47
CA PRO A 124 11.37 12.27 4.82
C PRO A 124 12.76 12.66 4.31
N MET A 125 12.87 13.14 3.07
CA MET A 125 14.17 13.54 2.50
C MET A 125 14.73 14.79 3.20
N LEU A 126 13.89 15.78 3.49
CA LEU A 126 14.27 16.95 4.30
C LEU A 126 14.68 16.54 5.71
N TYR A 127 13.96 15.61 6.35
CA TYR A 127 14.28 15.12 7.69
C TYR A 127 15.63 14.38 7.75
N ILE A 128 15.97 13.58 6.73
CA ILE A 128 17.29 12.95 6.60
C ILE A 128 18.38 14.04 6.48
N VAL A 129 18.22 15.02 5.58
CA VAL A 129 19.21 16.10 5.38
C VAL A 129 19.39 16.92 6.66
N THR A 130 18.29 17.26 7.33
CA THR A 130 18.29 18.03 8.58
C THR A 130 18.93 17.26 9.74
N SER A 131 18.76 15.93 9.81
CA SER A 131 19.37 15.12 10.87
C SER A 131 20.90 15.12 10.85
N TYR A 132 21.51 15.38 9.69
CA TYR A 132 22.97 15.46 9.54
C TYR A 132 23.59 16.57 10.41
N VAL A 133 22.86 17.67 10.66
CA VAL A 133 23.32 18.80 11.51
C VAL A 133 23.63 18.37 12.96
N ALA A 134 23.02 17.27 13.42
CA ALA A 134 23.21 16.71 14.76
C ALA A 134 23.86 15.29 14.73
N GLN A 135 24.34 14.85 13.57
CA GLN A 135 25.05 13.57 13.40
C GLN A 135 26.51 13.73 13.83
N TYR A 136 27.06 12.73 14.53
CA TYR A 136 28.44 12.77 15.06
C TYR A 136 29.35 11.64 14.53
N LEU A 137 28.78 10.47 14.24
CA LEU A 137 29.39 9.33 13.54
C LEU A 137 28.55 8.91 12.33
N ARG A 138 29.16 8.28 11.32
CA ARG A 138 28.48 7.80 10.10
C ARG A 138 27.28 6.89 10.39
N TYR A 139 27.48 5.93 11.28
CA TYR A 139 26.46 5.03 11.85
C TYR A 139 27.07 4.28 13.05
N ILE A 140 26.21 3.69 13.87
CA ILE A 140 26.58 2.74 14.92
C ILE A 140 26.19 1.34 14.44
N ILE A 141 26.99 0.33 14.77
CA ILE A 141 26.63 -1.08 14.63
C ILE A 141 26.35 -1.62 16.02
N TYR A 142 25.12 -2.05 16.27
CA TYR A 142 24.79 -2.85 17.45
C TYR A 142 24.77 -4.32 17.04
N GLU A 143 25.48 -5.18 17.75
CA GLU A 143 25.36 -6.63 17.58
C GLU A 143 23.88 -7.05 17.75
N GLU A 144 23.43 -8.10 17.04
CA GLU A 144 22.04 -8.58 16.97
C GLU A 144 21.02 -7.65 16.31
N ILE A 145 21.18 -6.32 16.42
CA ILE A 145 20.25 -5.31 15.90
C ILE A 145 20.68 -4.80 14.51
N GLY A 146 21.99 -4.73 14.26
CA GLY A 146 22.63 -4.26 13.04
C GLY A 146 22.80 -2.74 12.95
N CYS A 147 22.67 -2.21 11.73
CA CYS A 147 22.93 -0.79 11.45
C CYS A 147 21.98 0.15 12.19
N TYR A 148 22.52 1.29 12.63
CA TYR A 148 21.80 2.26 13.43
C TYR A 148 22.33 3.69 13.18
N PHE A 149 21.48 4.71 13.26
CA PHE A 149 21.89 6.11 13.08
C PHE A 149 22.54 6.70 14.33
N SER A 150 23.66 7.41 14.19
CA SER A 150 24.21 8.20 15.30
C SER A 150 23.67 9.63 15.22
N VAL A 151 23.16 10.14 16.35
CA VAL A 151 22.70 11.53 16.51
C VAL A 151 23.00 11.93 17.97
N TYR A 152 23.60 13.10 18.17
CA TYR A 152 24.04 13.58 19.49
C TYR A 152 23.02 14.55 20.10
N ASN A 153 22.66 14.34 21.37
CA ASN A 153 21.57 15.08 22.03
C ASN A 153 21.99 16.52 22.39
N THR A 154 21.91 17.39 21.39
CA THR A 154 22.29 18.80 21.47
C THR A 154 21.08 19.71 21.30
N GLN A 155 21.17 20.94 21.81
CA GLN A 155 20.10 21.95 21.70
C GLN A 155 19.44 22.08 20.31
N PRO A 156 20.16 22.15 19.16
CA PRO A 156 19.54 22.24 17.85
C PRO A 156 18.76 20.99 17.41
N LEU A 157 19.02 19.81 17.97
CA LEU A 157 18.32 18.57 17.60
C LEU A 157 16.80 18.63 17.85
N TYR A 158 16.38 19.42 18.84
CA TYR A 158 14.98 19.54 19.25
C TYR A 158 14.10 20.16 18.14
N PRO A 159 14.33 21.42 17.71
CA PRO A 159 13.58 22.03 16.61
C PRO A 159 13.88 21.40 15.24
N LEU A 160 15.05 20.78 15.05
CA LEU A 160 15.43 20.20 13.76
C LEU A 160 14.85 18.79 13.53
N CYS A 161 14.77 17.94 14.55
CA CYS A 161 14.28 16.56 14.42
C CYS A 161 13.22 16.20 15.46
N ILE A 162 13.58 16.21 16.74
CA ILE A 162 12.80 15.56 17.83
C ILE A 162 11.36 16.11 17.96
N MET A 163 11.13 17.39 17.67
CA MET A 163 9.78 17.99 17.73
C MET A 163 8.85 17.59 16.58
N TRP A 164 9.36 17.26 15.39
CA TRP A 164 8.54 17.05 14.18
C TRP A 164 7.57 15.86 14.28
N PRO A 165 7.96 14.68 14.81
CA PRO A 165 7.02 13.57 15.02
C PRO A 165 5.79 13.92 15.86
N PHE A 166 5.97 14.75 16.89
CA PHE A 166 4.88 15.21 17.75
C PHE A 166 3.99 16.24 17.03
N VAL A 167 4.60 17.19 16.30
CA VAL A 167 3.86 18.16 15.48
C VAL A 167 3.02 17.47 14.41
N LEU A 168 3.57 16.48 13.70
CA LEU A 168 2.80 15.69 12.72
C LEU A 168 1.66 14.92 13.40
N SER A 169 1.92 14.26 14.53
CA SER A 169 0.89 13.54 15.28
C SER A 169 -0.24 14.46 15.74
N LEU A 170 0.07 15.68 16.21
CA LEU A 170 -0.93 16.69 16.57
C LEU A 170 -1.78 17.13 15.37
N ILE A 171 -1.15 17.36 14.20
CA ILE A 171 -1.87 17.71 12.96
C ILE A 171 -2.80 16.56 12.53
N ILE A 172 -2.38 15.30 12.67
CA ILE A 172 -3.21 14.13 12.40
C ILE A 172 -4.42 14.08 13.35
N VAL A 173 -4.22 14.31 14.66
CA VAL A 173 -5.33 14.41 15.64
C VAL A 173 -6.33 15.49 15.25
N VAL A 174 -5.87 16.66 14.79
CA VAL A 174 -6.77 17.75 14.33
C VAL A 174 -7.58 17.33 13.09
N TYR A 175 -6.94 16.75 12.06
CA TYR A 175 -7.66 16.29 10.87
C TYR A 175 -8.69 15.20 11.19
N LEU A 176 -8.33 14.21 12.02
CA LEU A 176 -9.25 13.13 12.41
C LEU A 176 -10.37 13.66 13.32
N GLY A 177 -10.07 14.53 14.28
CA GLY A 177 -11.08 15.15 15.15
C GLY A 177 -12.10 15.99 14.38
N VAL A 178 -11.67 16.80 13.40
CA VAL A 178 -12.57 17.53 12.51
C VAL A 178 -13.38 16.58 11.63
N THR A 179 -12.78 15.51 11.12
CA THR A 179 -13.47 14.49 10.31
C THR A 179 -14.57 13.81 11.13
N ILE A 180 -14.23 13.27 12.31
CA ILE A 180 -15.16 12.60 13.23
C ILE A 180 -16.28 13.56 13.68
N ARG A 181 -15.97 14.81 14.03
CA ARG A 181 -16.98 15.84 14.34
C ARG A 181 -17.96 16.05 13.18
N THR A 182 -17.45 16.17 11.94
CA THR A 182 -18.27 16.38 10.75
C THR A 182 -19.19 15.18 10.47
N LEU A 183 -18.71 13.96 10.73
CA LEU A 183 -19.51 12.74 10.61
C LEU A 183 -20.60 12.66 11.69
N ILE A 184 -20.26 12.89 12.97
CA ILE A 184 -21.22 12.89 14.09
C ILE A 184 -22.33 13.92 13.86
N GLN A 185 -21.98 15.15 13.42
CA GLN A 185 -22.95 16.21 13.10
C GLN A 185 -23.93 15.85 11.97
N ARG A 186 -23.67 14.79 11.18
CA ARG A 186 -24.55 14.33 10.09
C ARG A 186 -25.48 13.17 10.46
N GLY A 187 -25.32 12.54 11.63
CA GLY A 187 -26.24 11.52 12.16
C GLY A 187 -26.58 10.41 11.16
N ALA A 188 -27.78 10.48 10.56
CA ALA A 188 -28.23 9.53 9.52
C ALA A 188 -27.27 9.44 8.32
N GLY A 189 -26.69 10.56 7.87
CA GLY A 189 -25.73 10.60 6.76
C GLY A 189 -24.38 9.95 7.06
N PHE A 190 -24.09 9.67 8.34
CA PHE A 190 -22.93 8.88 8.76
C PHE A 190 -23.26 7.39 8.81
N LYS A 191 -24.48 7.01 9.23
CA LYS A 191 -24.94 5.62 9.17
C LYS A 191 -24.94 5.08 7.74
N THR A 192 -25.48 5.82 6.78
CA THR A 192 -25.49 5.41 5.37
C THR A 192 -24.08 5.33 4.78
N LEU A 193 -23.19 6.27 5.11
CA LEU A 193 -21.78 6.20 4.70
C LEU A 193 -21.09 4.93 5.24
N ILE A 194 -21.29 4.60 6.52
CA ILE A 194 -20.74 3.37 7.12
C ILE A 194 -21.30 2.12 6.42
N GLN A 195 -22.61 2.09 6.16
CA GLN A 195 -23.29 0.93 5.58
C GLN A 195 -22.90 0.67 4.11
N HIS A 196 -22.44 1.69 3.38
CA HIS A 196 -22.05 1.56 1.97
C HIS A 196 -20.53 1.56 1.73
N ASP A 197 -19.71 2.11 2.63
CA ASP A 197 -18.25 2.18 2.45
C ASP A 197 -17.47 1.59 3.64
N GLU A 198 -17.35 0.25 3.63
CA GLU A 198 -16.48 -0.48 4.56
C GLU A 198 -15.00 -0.04 4.47
N GLN A 199 -14.56 0.43 3.30
CA GLN A 199 -13.15 0.78 3.05
C GLN A 199 -12.80 2.11 3.74
N PHE A 200 -13.68 3.12 3.64
CA PHE A 200 -13.58 4.35 4.42
C PHE A 200 -13.56 4.06 5.92
N CYS A 201 -14.42 3.16 6.40
CA CYS A 201 -14.50 2.80 7.82
C CYS A 201 -13.21 2.14 8.32
N ARG A 202 -12.66 1.17 7.57
CA ARG A 202 -11.38 0.52 7.87
C ARG A 202 -10.22 1.52 7.82
N LEU A 203 -10.21 2.42 6.85
CA LEU A 203 -9.18 3.47 6.70
C LEU A 203 -9.22 4.49 7.84
N LEU A 204 -10.42 4.91 8.28
CA LEU A 204 -10.62 5.79 9.43
C LEU A 204 -10.18 5.12 10.74
N ALA A 205 -10.59 3.87 10.97
CA ALA A 205 -10.21 3.11 12.16
C ALA A 205 -8.69 2.87 12.23
N LEU A 206 -8.05 2.54 11.10
CA LEU A 206 -6.59 2.45 10.99
C LEU A 206 -5.91 3.79 11.34
N ALA A 207 -6.38 4.91 10.79
CA ALA A 207 -5.79 6.23 11.05
C ALA A 207 -5.92 6.65 12.53
N VAL A 208 -7.08 6.35 13.15
CA VAL A 208 -7.30 6.56 14.59
C VAL A 208 -6.36 5.69 15.43
N LEU A 209 -6.27 4.38 15.14
CA LEU A 209 -5.37 3.47 15.87
C LEU A 209 -3.91 3.92 15.74
N MET A 210 -3.45 4.24 14.54
CA MET A 210 -2.07 4.69 14.29
C MET A 210 -1.75 5.96 15.07
N VAL A 211 -2.62 6.98 15.06
CA VAL A 211 -2.35 8.22 15.83
C VAL A 211 -2.43 8.00 17.34
N THR A 212 -3.32 7.13 17.82
CA THR A 212 -3.40 6.75 19.24
C THR A 212 -2.11 6.06 19.71
N CYS A 213 -1.39 5.36 18.84
CA CYS A 213 -0.06 4.82 19.14
C CYS A 213 1.07 5.85 18.98
N THR A 214 1.10 6.64 17.90
CA THR A 214 2.24 7.54 17.62
C THR A 214 2.26 8.80 18.48
N PHE A 215 1.09 9.39 18.79
CA PHE A 215 1.01 10.63 19.58
C PHE A 215 1.65 10.49 20.98
N PRO A 216 1.21 9.56 21.86
CA PRO A 216 1.82 9.42 23.18
C PRO A 216 3.29 8.96 23.08
N TYR A 217 3.64 8.10 22.12
CA TYR A 217 5.04 7.70 21.91
C TYR A 217 5.94 8.89 21.58
N SER A 218 5.51 9.78 20.67
CA SER A 218 6.28 10.99 20.31
C SER A 218 6.45 11.96 21.48
N LEU A 219 5.40 12.15 22.30
CA LEU A 219 5.49 12.99 23.50
C LEU A 219 6.41 12.39 24.57
N MET A 220 6.33 11.07 24.79
CA MET A 220 7.20 10.35 25.73
C MET A 220 8.67 10.36 25.28
N ALA A 221 8.95 10.27 23.98
CA ALA A 221 10.31 10.38 23.45
C ALA A 221 10.91 11.76 23.77
N ILE A 222 10.20 12.85 23.45
CA ILE A 222 10.62 14.22 23.77
C ILE A 222 10.87 14.38 25.28
N ALA A 223 9.96 13.85 26.12
CA ALA A 223 10.08 13.95 27.57
C ALA A 223 11.30 13.17 28.11
N VAL A 224 11.56 11.96 27.62
CA VAL A 224 12.72 11.15 28.03
C VAL A 224 14.02 11.79 27.56
N ASP A 225 14.12 12.21 26.30
CA ASP A 225 15.33 12.82 25.75
C ASP A 225 15.68 14.14 26.46
N ALA A 226 14.68 14.94 26.84
CA ALA A 226 14.88 16.20 27.57
C ALA A 226 15.23 16.02 29.06
N THR A 227 14.71 14.98 29.73
CA THR A 227 14.84 14.81 31.20
C THR A 227 15.92 13.82 31.62
N SER A 228 16.12 12.75 30.84
CA SER A 228 17.07 11.68 31.19
C SER A 228 18.48 11.95 30.67
N TYR A 229 18.62 12.78 29.64
CA TYR A 229 19.89 13.13 28.99
C TYR A 229 19.91 14.63 28.67
N PRO A 230 20.04 15.52 29.68
CA PRO A 230 19.87 16.96 29.49
C PRO A 230 20.73 17.48 28.32
N PRO A 231 20.14 18.28 27.41
CA PRO A 231 20.76 18.58 26.11
C PRO A 231 22.05 19.39 26.26
N VAL A 232 23.12 18.87 25.65
CA VAL A 232 24.43 19.52 25.68
C VAL A 232 24.44 20.74 24.77
N SER A 233 25.20 21.77 25.14
CA SER A 233 25.50 22.91 24.26
C SER A 233 26.12 22.40 22.96
N TRP A 234 25.61 22.85 21.81
CA TRP A 234 26.16 22.43 20.52
C TRP A 234 27.64 22.84 20.39
N PRO A 235 28.58 21.90 20.16
CA PRO A 235 30.02 22.17 20.21
C PRO A 235 30.56 22.89 18.96
N GLY A 236 29.68 23.28 18.03
CA GLY A 236 30.05 23.76 16.70
C GLY A 236 30.12 22.62 15.67
N TRP A 237 30.19 23.00 14.40
CA TRP A 237 30.15 22.05 13.28
C TRP A 237 31.37 21.11 13.26
N ASP A 238 32.58 21.69 13.28
CA ASP A 238 33.83 20.94 13.09
C ASP A 238 34.10 19.97 14.24
N ALA A 239 33.80 20.38 15.48
CA ALA A 239 33.94 19.54 16.66
C ALA A 239 32.94 18.38 16.69
N LEU A 240 31.72 18.57 16.15
CA LEU A 240 30.73 17.50 16.06
C LEU A 240 31.04 16.51 14.92
N HIS A 241 31.63 16.98 13.83
CA HIS A 241 31.91 16.18 12.63
C HIS A 241 33.35 15.61 12.57
N ALA A 242 34.22 15.93 13.53
CA ALA A 242 35.64 15.53 13.53
C ALA A 242 35.82 14.01 13.32
N ASP A 243 35.07 13.20 14.08
CA ASP A 243 35.11 11.75 14.01
C ASP A 243 34.01 11.14 13.12
N ILE A 244 33.37 11.90 12.22
CA ILE A 244 32.21 11.40 11.47
C ILE A 244 32.53 10.20 10.57
N SER A 245 33.80 10.00 10.20
CA SER A 245 34.27 8.82 9.47
C SER A 245 34.40 7.55 10.34
N TYR A 246 34.45 7.69 11.66
CA TYR A 246 34.53 6.57 12.60
C TYR A 246 33.20 5.80 12.66
N VAL A 247 33.32 4.49 12.92
CA VAL A 247 32.22 3.54 12.99
C VAL A 247 32.28 2.86 14.36
N LEU A 248 31.37 3.27 15.25
CA LEU A 248 31.25 2.63 16.56
C LEU A 248 30.62 1.24 16.41
N GLN A 249 31.27 0.25 17.01
CA GLN A 249 30.82 -1.13 17.09
C GLN A 249 30.49 -1.42 18.56
N VAL A 250 29.28 -1.88 18.85
CA VAL A 250 28.78 -2.12 20.21
C VAL A 250 28.33 -3.57 20.32
N LEU A 251 28.98 -4.33 21.21
CA LEU A 251 28.72 -5.76 21.39
C LEU A 251 27.41 -5.99 22.15
N ALA A 252 26.85 -7.19 22.00
CA ALA A 252 25.61 -7.60 22.66
C ALA A 252 25.70 -7.46 24.19
N ALA A 253 26.85 -7.84 24.77
CA ALA A 253 27.10 -7.69 26.21
C ALA A 253 27.11 -6.23 26.68
N GLU A 254 27.46 -5.27 25.81
CA GLU A 254 27.56 -3.86 26.15
C GLU A 254 26.18 -3.19 26.09
N TRP A 255 25.47 -3.29 24.96
CA TRP A 255 24.16 -2.64 24.83
C TRP A 255 23.06 -3.34 25.63
N GLN A 256 23.19 -4.64 25.95
CA GLN A 256 22.27 -5.33 26.88
C GLN A 256 22.56 -5.00 28.36
N ALA A 257 23.74 -4.46 28.68
CA ALA A 257 24.10 -4.00 30.03
C ALA A 257 23.72 -2.53 30.29
N GLU A 258 23.27 -1.78 29.27
CA GLU A 258 22.70 -0.45 29.47
C GLU A 258 21.40 -0.47 30.31
N ILE A 259 21.02 0.70 30.82
CA ILE A 259 19.82 0.90 31.66
C ILE A 259 18.59 0.26 30.97
N PRO A 260 17.77 -0.58 31.67
CA PRO A 260 16.71 -1.36 31.03
C PRO A 260 15.71 -0.56 30.17
N ALA A 261 15.48 0.72 30.50
CA ALA A 261 14.66 1.62 29.69
C ALA A 261 15.24 1.85 28.27
N ARG A 262 16.57 1.95 28.11
CA ARG A 262 17.25 2.06 26.80
C ARG A 262 17.18 0.76 26.03
N VAL A 263 17.45 -0.38 26.68
CA VAL A 263 17.31 -1.72 26.09
C VAL A 263 15.89 -1.93 25.56
N ALA A 264 14.88 -1.56 26.35
CA ALA A 264 13.48 -1.58 25.96
C ALA A 264 13.17 -0.61 24.81
N ALA A 265 13.73 0.61 24.79
CA ALA A 265 13.51 1.58 23.71
C ALA A 265 14.17 1.18 22.37
N LEU A 266 15.33 0.51 22.41
CA LEU A 266 15.98 -0.10 21.25
C LEU A 266 15.12 -1.24 20.70
N GLN A 267 14.71 -2.18 21.54
CA GLN A 267 13.87 -3.31 21.12
C GLN A 267 12.48 -2.86 20.66
N PHE A 268 11.81 -1.95 21.37
CA PHE A 268 10.50 -1.42 20.94
C PHE A 268 10.55 -0.86 19.52
N ARG A 269 11.57 -0.06 19.20
CA ARG A 269 11.71 0.57 17.88
C ARG A 269 12.26 -0.37 16.80
N ARG A 270 12.87 -1.49 17.17
CA ARG A 270 13.13 -2.65 16.29
C ARG A 270 11.81 -3.33 15.91
N TRP A 271 10.92 -3.57 16.89
CA TRP A 271 9.66 -4.31 16.71
C TRP A 271 8.46 -3.47 16.22
N VAL A 272 8.48 -2.14 16.40
CA VAL A 272 7.29 -1.28 16.13
C VAL A 272 6.79 -1.37 14.69
N TYR A 273 7.69 -1.47 13.70
CA TYR A 273 7.32 -1.58 12.29
C TYR A 273 6.69 -2.94 11.94
N VAL A 274 7.11 -4.02 12.62
CA VAL A 274 6.47 -5.34 12.53
C VAL A 274 5.05 -5.26 13.09
N MET A 275 4.84 -4.58 14.23
CA MET A 275 3.50 -4.35 14.78
C MET A 275 2.63 -3.52 13.82
N TYR A 276 3.16 -2.44 13.24
CA TYR A 276 2.44 -1.64 12.24
C TYR A 276 2.11 -2.44 10.97
N ALA A 277 2.98 -3.34 10.52
CA ALA A 277 2.70 -4.22 9.38
C ALA A 277 1.53 -5.18 9.67
N ILE A 278 1.52 -5.79 10.86
CA ILE A 278 0.43 -6.67 11.32
C ILE A 278 -0.89 -5.89 11.44
N ILE A 279 -0.85 -4.64 11.93
CA ILE A 279 -2.01 -3.75 11.99
C ILE A 279 -2.54 -3.41 10.59
N VAL A 280 -1.69 -2.95 9.67
CA VAL A 280 -2.10 -2.65 8.28
C VAL A 280 -2.65 -3.89 7.57
N PHE A 281 -2.05 -5.07 7.83
CA PHE A 281 -2.54 -6.33 7.29
C PHE A 281 -3.89 -6.76 7.87
N SER A 282 -4.15 -6.56 9.17
CA SER A 282 -5.43 -6.96 9.76
C SER A 282 -6.61 -6.14 9.22
N PHE A 283 -6.41 -4.84 8.98
CA PHE A 283 -7.44 -3.95 8.42
C PHE A 283 -7.73 -4.20 6.93
N PHE A 284 -6.73 -4.43 6.08
CA PHE A 284 -6.94 -4.56 4.63
C PHE A 284 -6.82 -5.99 4.08
N GLY A 285 -5.96 -6.82 4.67
CA GLY A 285 -5.64 -8.15 4.14
C GLY A 285 -6.74 -9.20 4.32
N SER A 286 -7.67 -8.99 5.25
CA SER A 286 -8.80 -9.89 5.48
C SER A 286 -10.01 -9.67 4.56
N THR A 287 -9.97 -8.65 3.70
CA THR A 287 -11.09 -8.28 2.82
C THR A 287 -11.37 -9.32 1.72
N THR A 288 -12.60 -9.34 1.20
CA THR A 288 -13.03 -10.28 0.14
C THR A 288 -12.29 -10.06 -1.18
N GLU A 289 -12.09 -8.80 -1.61
CA GLU A 289 -11.28 -8.48 -2.80
C GLU A 289 -9.79 -8.81 -2.59
N ALA A 290 -9.23 -8.61 -1.38
CA ALA A 290 -7.87 -9.04 -1.08
C ALA A 290 -7.72 -10.57 -1.19
N LYS A 291 -8.60 -11.34 -0.55
CA LYS A 291 -8.63 -12.82 -0.66
C LYS A 291 -8.75 -13.30 -2.10
N LYS A 292 -9.64 -12.68 -2.90
CA LYS A 292 -9.79 -12.97 -4.34
C LYS A 292 -8.51 -12.70 -5.11
N ASN A 293 -7.82 -11.59 -4.83
CA ASN A 293 -6.54 -11.28 -5.46
C ASN A 293 -5.42 -12.22 -5.00
N TYR A 294 -5.39 -12.65 -3.74
CA TYR A 294 -4.43 -13.66 -3.26
C TYR A 294 -4.60 -14.98 -4.02
N CYS A 295 -5.83 -15.45 -4.22
CA CYS A 295 -6.11 -16.62 -5.04
C CYS A 295 -5.66 -16.44 -6.50
N ALA A 296 -5.79 -15.24 -7.07
CA ALA A 296 -5.31 -14.93 -8.42
C ALA A 296 -3.76 -14.92 -8.49
N THR A 297 -3.07 -14.28 -7.54
CA THR A 297 -1.61 -14.25 -7.46
C THR A 297 -1.02 -15.64 -7.19
N TRP A 298 -1.64 -16.43 -6.31
CA TRP A 298 -1.27 -17.82 -6.06
C TRP A 298 -1.50 -18.70 -7.31
N GLY A 299 -2.63 -18.51 -7.99
CA GLY A 299 -2.93 -19.17 -9.27
C GLY A 299 -1.94 -18.79 -10.39
N PHE A 300 -1.38 -17.59 -10.36
CA PHE A 300 -0.31 -17.17 -11.27
C PHE A 300 1.03 -17.82 -10.89
N LEU A 301 1.45 -17.71 -9.63
CA LEU A 301 2.71 -18.28 -9.12
C LEU A 301 2.80 -19.79 -9.35
N THR A 302 1.73 -20.53 -9.04
CA THR A 302 1.66 -21.99 -9.29
C THR A 302 1.73 -22.34 -10.78
N ARG A 303 1.15 -21.54 -11.68
CA ARG A 303 1.29 -21.72 -13.13
C ARG A 303 2.72 -21.45 -13.61
N CYS A 304 3.36 -20.39 -13.12
CA CYS A 304 4.77 -20.09 -13.43
C CYS A 304 5.71 -21.19 -12.94
N PHE A 305 5.53 -21.67 -11.71
CA PHE A 305 6.33 -22.75 -11.14
C PHE A 305 6.15 -24.06 -11.92
N ASN A 306 4.91 -24.44 -12.23
CA ASN A 306 4.63 -25.62 -13.07
C ASN A 306 5.20 -25.48 -14.49
N SER A 307 5.28 -24.26 -15.05
CA SER A 307 5.92 -24.01 -16.35
C SER A 307 7.44 -24.21 -16.29
N LEU A 308 8.10 -23.71 -15.22
CA LEU A 308 9.52 -23.90 -14.96
C LEU A 308 9.88 -25.39 -14.74
N CYS A 309 9.13 -26.10 -13.91
CA CYS A 309 9.32 -27.54 -13.69
C CYS A 309 9.02 -28.39 -14.95
N ARG A 310 8.17 -27.91 -15.86
CA ARG A 310 7.90 -28.60 -17.13
C ARG A 310 9.02 -28.40 -18.15
N THR A 311 9.68 -27.24 -18.18
CA THR A 311 10.80 -26.97 -19.09
C THR A 311 12.06 -27.78 -18.74
N THR A 312 12.39 -27.94 -17.46
CA THR A 312 13.53 -28.79 -17.04
C THR A 312 13.31 -30.27 -17.33
N ASN A 313 12.07 -30.77 -17.23
CA ASN A 313 11.77 -32.18 -17.49
C ASN A 313 11.88 -32.52 -19.00
N VAL A 314 11.48 -31.61 -19.90
CA VAL A 314 11.66 -31.78 -21.36
C VAL A 314 13.14 -31.88 -21.75
N GLN A 315 14.02 -31.08 -21.13
CA GLN A 315 15.47 -31.13 -21.41
C GLN A 315 16.09 -32.49 -21.02
N ASN A 316 15.64 -33.12 -19.94
CA ASN A 316 16.16 -34.43 -19.52
C ASN A 316 15.71 -35.60 -20.43
N MET A 317 14.59 -35.47 -21.15
CA MET A 317 14.07 -36.51 -22.05
C MET A 317 14.64 -36.44 -23.47
N SER A 318 15.48 -35.44 -23.78
CA SER A 318 15.97 -35.13 -25.13
C SER A 318 17.47 -35.34 -25.34
N ARG A 319 18.00 -36.49 -24.91
CA ARG A 319 19.34 -36.98 -25.30
C ARG A 319 19.25 -38.23 -26.20
N PRO A 320 19.20 -38.08 -27.54
CA PRO A 320 19.40 -39.20 -28.45
C PRO A 320 20.84 -39.72 -28.35
N ILE A 321 21.01 -41.05 -28.37
CA ILE A 321 22.32 -41.68 -28.59
C ILE A 321 22.69 -41.46 -30.06
N PRO A 322 23.91 -41.00 -30.40
CA PRO A 322 24.29 -40.70 -31.78
C PRO A 322 24.47 -41.97 -32.62
N GLY A 323 23.40 -42.40 -33.30
CA GLY A 323 23.44 -43.43 -34.32
C GLY A 323 24.17 -42.96 -35.58
N TYR A 324 25.17 -43.72 -36.01
CA TYR A 324 26.04 -43.41 -37.15
C TYR A 324 25.28 -43.54 -38.47
N ALA A 325 25.44 -42.56 -39.37
CA ALA A 325 24.75 -42.57 -40.66
C ALA A 325 25.42 -43.51 -41.67
N LEU A 326 24.61 -44.21 -42.48
CA LEU A 326 25.05 -44.84 -43.73
C LEU A 326 24.17 -44.36 -44.89
N ARG A 327 24.74 -44.30 -46.10
CA ARG A 327 24.21 -43.50 -47.22
C ARG A 327 23.77 -44.38 -48.40
N THR A 328 22.52 -44.22 -48.80
CA THR A 328 21.86 -44.46 -50.13
C THR A 328 22.75 -44.95 -51.29
N PRO A 329 22.27 -45.86 -52.17
CA PRO A 329 21.44 -45.38 -53.30
C PRO A 329 20.39 -46.33 -53.95
N GLY A 330 19.31 -45.71 -54.45
CA GLY A 330 18.81 -45.90 -55.83
C GLY A 330 17.79 -47.01 -56.16
N HIS A 331 16.65 -46.63 -56.74
CA HIS A 331 16.27 -46.99 -58.14
C HIS A 331 15.07 -46.17 -58.67
N LEU A 332 14.81 -46.23 -59.98
CA LEU A 332 13.71 -45.52 -60.68
C LEU A 332 12.52 -46.43 -61.01
N LEU A 333 11.29 -45.88 -61.07
CA LEU A 333 10.46 -45.86 -62.30
C LEU A 333 9.20 -44.96 -62.20
N PHE A 334 8.60 -44.65 -63.36
CA PHE A 334 7.26 -44.07 -63.60
C PHE A 334 6.36 -45.17 -64.26
N PRO A 335 5.09 -44.94 -64.68
CA PRO A 335 3.87 -44.76 -63.89
C PRO A 335 2.75 -45.76 -64.34
N HIS A 336 1.47 -45.31 -64.38
CA HIS A 336 0.32 -45.83 -65.17
C HIS A 336 -0.75 -46.81 -64.59
N THR A 337 -1.90 -46.20 -64.23
CA THR A 337 -3.32 -46.57 -64.56
C THR A 337 -4.09 -47.78 -63.96
N LEU A 338 -5.40 -47.52 -63.73
CA LEU A 338 -6.57 -48.44 -63.67
C LEU A 338 -6.69 -49.37 -62.43
N SER A 339 -7.89 -49.68 -61.87
CA SER A 339 -9.29 -49.26 -62.17
C SER A 339 -10.27 -49.64 -61.02
N ILE A 340 -11.60 -49.46 -61.25
CA ILE A 340 -12.76 -50.04 -60.51
C ILE A 340 -13.14 -49.26 -59.22
N VAL A 341 -14.27 -48.51 -59.17
CA VAL A 341 -15.70 -48.95 -59.02
C VAL A 341 -15.94 -49.52 -57.61
N ASP A 342 -16.84 -49.01 -56.75
CA ASP A 342 -18.18 -48.42 -56.99
C ASP A 342 -18.49 -47.10 -56.22
N SER A 343 -19.63 -46.49 -56.56
CA SER A 343 -20.40 -45.52 -55.74
C SER A 343 -21.89 -45.62 -56.14
N PRO A 344 -22.84 -45.57 -55.19
CA PRO A 344 -23.67 -44.36 -54.98
C PRO A 344 -23.72 -43.92 -53.48
N GLU A 345 -24.09 -42.69 -53.08
CA GLU A 345 -25.41 -42.01 -53.12
C GLU A 345 -26.54 -42.77 -52.37
N CYS A 346 -27.56 -42.17 -51.73
CA CYS A 346 -28.15 -40.81 -51.80
C CYS A 346 -28.67 -40.38 -50.38
N THR A 347 -28.52 -39.14 -49.88
CA THR A 347 -29.43 -37.95 -49.96
C THR A 347 -30.75 -38.05 -49.11
N PRO A 348 -31.74 -37.11 -49.07
CA PRO A 348 -32.06 -36.41 -47.81
C PRO A 348 -33.57 -36.25 -47.43
N ARG A 349 -33.86 -35.60 -46.27
CA ARG A 349 -35.12 -34.87 -45.88
C ARG A 349 -34.87 -34.14 -44.53
N ASN A 350 -35.32 -32.90 -44.27
CA ASN A 350 -36.70 -32.36 -44.06
C ASN A 350 -37.34 -32.86 -42.73
N SER A 351 -38.10 -32.10 -41.94
CA SER A 351 -38.62 -30.70 -42.07
C SER A 351 -39.24 -30.16 -40.75
N CYS A 352 -39.37 -28.83 -40.66
CA CYS A 352 -40.39 -27.96 -40.01
C CYS A 352 -41.10 -28.30 -38.65
N SER A 353 -41.39 -27.20 -37.92
CA SER A 353 -42.29 -27.04 -36.73
C SER A 353 -43.80 -27.06 -37.12
N PRO A 354 -44.83 -26.66 -36.29
CA PRO A 354 -44.88 -26.04 -34.93
C PRO A 354 -46.02 -26.60 -34.01
N GLU A 355 -46.68 -25.74 -33.19
CA GLU A 355 -48.02 -25.89 -32.49
C GLU A 355 -48.08 -26.66 -31.14
N LEU A 356 -48.99 -26.40 -30.15
CA LEU A 356 -49.83 -25.24 -29.77
C LEU A 356 -50.53 -25.46 -28.36
N PHE A 357 -51.10 -24.38 -27.77
CA PHE A 357 -52.23 -24.30 -26.79
C PHE A 357 -52.03 -24.10 -25.25
N ASP A 358 -53.13 -23.63 -24.63
CA ASP A 358 -53.36 -22.79 -23.41
C ASP A 358 -54.69 -23.29 -22.73
N PRO A 359 -55.52 -22.61 -21.87
CA PRO A 359 -55.39 -21.47 -20.92
C PRO A 359 -56.11 -21.70 -19.53
N LYS A 360 -56.50 -20.60 -18.81
CA LYS A 360 -57.49 -20.45 -17.66
C LYS A 360 -56.98 -20.66 -16.21
N MET A 361 -57.57 -20.13 -15.12
CA MET A 361 -58.51 -19.02 -14.77
C MET A 361 -58.77 -19.06 -13.23
N GLY A 362 -59.11 -18.02 -12.43
CA GLY A 362 -59.16 -16.55 -12.62
C GLY A 362 -60.27 -15.82 -11.81
N SER A 363 -60.02 -14.56 -11.37
CA SER A 363 -60.98 -13.49 -10.93
C SER A 363 -61.57 -13.43 -9.47
N ASN A 364 -62.04 -12.21 -9.11
CA ASN A 364 -62.90 -11.80 -7.94
C ASN A 364 -62.24 -11.71 -6.55
N LEU A 365 -62.60 -10.85 -5.57
CA LEU A 365 -63.45 -9.62 -5.42
C LEU A 365 -62.88 -8.81 -4.19
N GLY A 366 -63.42 -7.73 -3.58
CA GLY A 366 -64.61 -6.88 -3.76
C GLY A 366 -64.94 -6.03 -2.49
N LEU A 367 -65.65 -4.88 -2.63
CA LEU A 367 -66.22 -3.99 -1.56
C LEU A 367 -65.22 -3.24 -0.64
N ALA A 368 -65.52 -2.09 0.01
CA ALA A 368 -66.66 -1.14 -0.05
C ALA A 368 -66.32 0.28 0.50
N ARG A 369 -67.23 1.24 0.21
CA ARG A 369 -67.72 2.46 0.93
C ARG A 369 -67.26 2.75 2.39
N THR A 370 -67.32 3.98 2.95
CA THR A 370 -68.16 5.18 2.64
C THR A 370 -67.58 6.54 3.14
N GLU A 371 -67.98 7.64 2.49
CA GLU A 371 -68.35 8.99 3.01
C GLU A 371 -67.53 9.76 4.09
N THR A 372 -66.85 10.81 3.60
CA THR A 372 -66.91 12.24 4.01
C THR A 372 -67.09 12.69 5.47
N THR A 373 -66.20 13.62 5.88
CA THR A 373 -66.61 14.93 6.44
C THR A 373 -65.59 16.03 6.05
N ARG A 374 -65.91 17.32 6.24
CA ARG A 374 -65.23 18.47 5.59
C ARG A 374 -65.04 19.64 6.56
N TYR A 375 -63.81 20.16 6.69
CA TYR A 375 -63.37 21.57 6.94
C TYR A 375 -61.82 21.51 7.12
N SER A 376 -60.96 22.03 6.24
CA SER A 376 -60.65 23.43 5.87
C SER A 376 -59.53 24.04 6.73
N GLY A 377 -58.43 24.50 6.10
CA GLY A 377 -57.43 25.37 6.75
C GLY A 377 -55.98 25.22 6.27
N SER A 378 -55.48 26.24 5.56
CA SER A 378 -54.07 26.54 5.21
C SER A 378 -53.34 25.67 4.18
N ASP A 379 -52.72 26.35 3.22
CA ASP A 379 -51.85 25.82 2.17
C ASP A 379 -50.41 25.51 2.66
N GLY A 380 -49.65 24.76 1.84
CA GLY A 380 -48.23 24.46 2.07
C GLY A 380 -47.72 23.31 1.19
N ASP A 381 -47.38 23.59 -0.07
CA ASP A 381 -47.03 22.57 -1.08
C ASP A 381 -45.86 21.65 -0.69
N ALA A 382 -46.16 20.35 -0.55
CA ALA A 382 -45.20 19.29 -0.30
C ALA A 382 -44.79 18.57 -1.61
N GLN A 383 -44.02 19.24 -2.46
CA GLN A 383 -43.68 18.73 -3.79
C GLN A 383 -42.83 17.45 -3.74
N HIS A 384 -43.46 16.30 -4.01
CA HIS A 384 -42.80 14.99 -4.04
C HIS A 384 -41.86 14.85 -5.26
N ALA A 385 -40.58 15.12 -5.05
CA ALA A 385 -39.54 14.79 -6.03
C ALA A 385 -39.20 13.29 -5.96
N HIS A 386 -39.50 12.54 -7.03
CA HIS A 386 -39.08 11.14 -7.16
C HIS A 386 -37.55 11.02 -7.15
N PHE A 387 -37.00 10.28 -6.18
CA PHE A 387 -35.58 9.91 -6.17
C PHE A 387 -35.29 8.86 -7.24
N ALA A 388 -34.95 9.32 -8.46
CA ALA A 388 -34.35 8.47 -9.48
C ALA A 388 -32.87 8.21 -9.12
N THR A 389 -32.52 6.97 -8.81
CA THR A 389 -31.15 6.54 -8.50
C THR A 389 -30.27 6.53 -9.75
N SER A 390 -29.54 7.62 -10.00
CA SER A 390 -28.45 7.62 -10.97
C SER A 390 -27.33 6.69 -10.50
N VAL A 391 -27.11 5.61 -11.25
CA VAL A 391 -26.09 4.59 -11.00
C VAL A 391 -24.68 5.20 -11.06
N PHE A 392 -23.73 4.62 -10.30
CA PHE A 392 -22.30 4.90 -10.44
C PHE A 392 -21.83 4.57 -11.87
N GLU A 393 -21.67 5.57 -12.73
CA GLU A 393 -20.90 5.39 -13.96
C GLU A 393 -19.41 5.22 -13.65
N HIS A 394 -18.75 4.37 -14.42
CA HIS A 394 -17.30 4.22 -14.36
C HIS A 394 -16.60 5.54 -14.78
N PRO A 395 -15.47 5.91 -14.14
CA PRO A 395 -14.64 6.97 -14.68
C PRO A 395 -14.13 6.57 -16.07
N ALA A 396 -14.40 7.41 -17.08
CA ALA A 396 -14.01 7.20 -18.46
C ALA A 396 -12.50 6.94 -18.63
N PRO A 397 -12.08 6.17 -19.65
CA PRO A 397 -10.68 5.81 -19.84
C PRO A 397 -9.77 7.02 -20.13
N VAL A 398 -8.49 6.79 -19.87
CA VAL A 398 -7.34 7.70 -20.01
C VAL A 398 -7.44 8.63 -21.22
N LEU A 399 -7.31 9.93 -20.97
CA LEU A 399 -7.04 10.92 -22.02
C LEU A 399 -5.60 10.69 -22.54
N ASP A 400 -5.48 10.24 -23.79
CA ASP A 400 -4.17 9.93 -24.39
C ASP A 400 -3.37 11.21 -24.69
N ILE A 401 -2.28 11.39 -23.96
CA ILE A 401 -1.37 12.54 -24.10
C ILE A 401 -0.70 12.57 -25.49
N ILE A 402 -0.57 11.43 -26.18
CA ILE A 402 -0.01 11.35 -27.53
C ILE A 402 -0.97 11.96 -28.58
N SER A 403 -2.29 11.95 -28.33
CA SER A 403 -3.29 12.51 -29.25
C SER A 403 -3.21 14.04 -29.37
N VAL A 404 -2.92 14.75 -28.28
CA VAL A 404 -2.84 16.22 -28.23
C VAL A 404 -1.65 16.75 -29.04
N LEU A 405 -0.54 16.00 -29.10
CA LEU A 405 0.68 16.38 -29.82
C LEU A 405 0.62 16.19 -31.34
N ARG A 406 -0.48 15.67 -31.90
CA ARG A 406 -0.64 15.45 -33.35
C ARG A 406 -1.53 16.49 -34.05
N CYS A 407 -2.09 17.44 -33.32
CA CYS A 407 -3.02 18.45 -33.86
C CYS A 407 -2.35 19.82 -34.08
N HIS A 408 -1.23 19.84 -34.81
CA HIS A 408 -0.69 21.06 -35.44
C HIS A 408 -0.23 20.73 -36.87
N PRO A 409 -0.97 21.14 -37.92
CA PRO A 409 -0.40 21.22 -39.25
C PRO A 409 0.62 22.37 -39.31
N PRO A 410 1.69 22.27 -40.11
CA PRO A 410 2.56 23.41 -40.39
C PRO A 410 1.87 24.35 -41.39
N ASP A 411 1.80 25.64 -41.07
CA ASP A 411 1.30 26.66 -42.00
C ASP A 411 2.23 26.81 -43.22
N PRO A 412 1.72 26.72 -44.46
CA PRO A 412 2.47 27.06 -45.64
C PRO A 412 2.32 28.55 -45.96
N HIS A 413 3.36 29.36 -45.74
CA HIS A 413 3.92 30.32 -46.72
C HIS A 413 5.06 31.16 -46.11
N PRO A 414 6.15 31.45 -46.86
CA PRO A 414 7.24 32.31 -46.41
C PRO A 414 7.10 33.76 -46.92
N VAL A 415 7.46 34.73 -46.06
CA VAL A 415 7.91 36.09 -46.40
C VAL A 415 9.02 36.46 -45.42
#